data_AF-A0A3M6W2M4-F1
#
_entry.id   AF-A0A3M6W2M4-F1
#
_cell.length_a   1.000
_cell.length_b   1.000
_cell.length_c   1.000
_cell.angle_alpha   90.00
_cell.angle_beta   90.00
_cell.angle_gamma   90.00
#
_symmetry.space_group_name_H-M   'P 1'
#
loop_
_entity.id
_entity.type
_entity.pdbx_description
1 polymer ?
#
loop_
_entity_poly.entity_id
_entity_poly.type
_entity_poly.pdbx_seq_one_letter_code
_entity_poly.pdbx_strand_id
1 'polypeptide(L)'
;MVIRTERAEAIMAEDRRESIMDLEEVEPSPVDETPLEFKEGYFSSAKDPEKAAQHPKRTSTLGLGGHNTIWYLSRIQKYSSYVFTAFAGAHIANTSIIPLVTRSVPESERYLLLTRPYYQGLPMEPLLVIAPLWAHVISGVALRVARRNLNAKRYGAAGNEKPSFFSSYFWPKVSGISKLGFQFTPLVIGHIFINRGIPNQFPGGQSNVNLSYVSHAFAKHPVISYAGFTALLAIGISHITWGWAKWLGYTPDQSTKTGGERQLEKKRRWYVINGIALAITGLWMAGGFGVVGRGGEAPGYVGRMYDQMYQRLPLIGKWM
;
A
#
# COMPACT_ATOMS: atom_id res chain seq x y z
N MET A 1 -17.88 23.26 -53.81
CA MET A 1 -17.44 22.32 -52.76
C MET A 1 -18.55 21.95 -51.75
N VAL A 2 -19.75 22.54 -51.85
CA VAL A 2 -20.89 22.26 -50.95
C VAL A 2 -21.81 21.12 -51.45
N ILE A 3 -21.80 20.83 -52.75
CA ILE A 3 -22.71 19.83 -53.37
C ILE A 3 -22.29 18.37 -53.07
N ARG A 4 -21.03 18.13 -52.68
CA ARG A 4 -20.50 16.77 -52.45
C ARG A 4 -20.77 16.24 -51.04
N THR A 5 -21.02 17.13 -50.08
CA THR A 5 -21.29 16.81 -48.68
C THR A 5 -22.75 16.43 -48.44
N GLU A 6 -23.71 17.11 -49.07
CA GLU A 6 -25.14 16.77 -48.95
C GLU A 6 -25.46 15.40 -49.56
N ARG A 7 -24.77 15.02 -50.64
CA ARG A 7 -24.95 13.71 -51.28
C ARG A 7 -24.40 12.56 -50.43
N ALA A 8 -23.40 12.80 -49.59
CA ALA A 8 -22.82 11.78 -48.71
C ALA A 8 -23.67 11.57 -47.45
N GLU A 9 -24.28 12.63 -46.91
CA GLU A 9 -25.19 12.54 -45.78
C GLU A 9 -26.53 11.88 -46.15
N ALA A 10 -27.03 12.11 -47.37
CA ALA A 10 -28.22 11.44 -47.88
C ALA A 10 -28.02 9.92 -48.01
N ILE A 11 -26.88 9.47 -48.55
CA ILE A 11 -26.56 8.04 -48.72
C ILE A 11 -26.42 7.32 -47.36
N MET A 12 -25.82 7.98 -46.36
CA MET A 12 -25.66 7.41 -45.01
C MET A 12 -26.97 7.37 -44.20
N ALA A 13 -27.94 8.23 -44.53
CA ALA A 13 -29.27 8.21 -43.92
C ALA A 13 -30.19 7.15 -44.54
N GLU A 14 -30.00 6.82 -45.81
CA GLU A 14 -30.73 5.78 -46.54
C GLU A 14 -30.26 4.37 -46.12
N ASP A 15 -28.94 4.15 -46.03
CA ASP A 15 -28.34 2.90 -45.54
C ASP A 15 -28.73 2.56 -44.08
N ARG A 16 -28.88 3.60 -43.25
CA ARG A 16 -29.39 3.44 -41.87
C ARG A 16 -30.87 3.07 -41.83
N ARG A 17 -31.68 3.46 -42.83
CA ARG A 17 -33.12 3.15 -42.87
C ARG A 17 -33.39 1.76 -43.44
N GLU A 18 -32.55 1.26 -44.33
CA GLU A 18 -32.64 -0.13 -44.82
C GLU A 18 -32.24 -1.14 -43.71
N SER A 19 -31.23 -0.85 -42.89
CA SER A 19 -30.79 -1.76 -41.81
C SER A 19 -31.78 -1.95 -40.64
N ILE A 20 -32.80 -1.10 -40.49
CA ILE A 20 -33.84 -1.21 -39.44
C ILE A 20 -35.16 -1.78 -39.96
N MET A 21 -35.31 -1.94 -41.28
CA MET A 21 -36.51 -2.50 -41.91
C MET A 21 -36.32 -3.94 -42.41
N ASP A 22 -35.11 -4.51 -42.27
CA ASP A 22 -34.79 -5.90 -42.63
C ASP A 22 -34.57 -6.78 -41.39
N LEU A 23 -35.57 -6.81 -40.52
CA LEU A 23 -35.75 -7.87 -39.53
C LEU A 23 -36.95 -8.69 -40.00
N GLU A 24 -36.71 -9.62 -40.91
CA GLU A 24 -37.71 -10.58 -41.34
C GLU A 24 -38.00 -11.53 -40.16
N GLU A 25 -39.23 -11.47 -39.64
CA GLU A 25 -39.71 -12.37 -38.59
C GLU A 25 -39.89 -13.76 -39.20
N VAL A 26 -38.90 -14.64 -38.97
CA VAL A 26 -38.93 -16.02 -39.46
C VAL A 26 -40.05 -16.77 -38.75
N GLU A 27 -41.02 -17.27 -39.52
CA GLU A 27 -42.08 -18.13 -39.00
C GLU A 27 -41.49 -19.37 -38.29
N PRO A 28 -41.99 -19.74 -37.10
CA PRO A 28 -41.50 -20.92 -36.40
C PRO A 28 -41.73 -22.17 -37.28
N SER A 29 -40.65 -22.91 -37.50
CA SER A 29 -40.63 -24.14 -38.28
C SER A 29 -41.73 -25.11 -37.82
N PRO A 30 -42.58 -25.63 -38.72
CA PRO A 30 -43.63 -26.59 -38.39
C PRO A 30 -43.01 -27.97 -38.20
N VAL A 31 -42.52 -28.25 -37.00
CA VAL A 31 -42.14 -29.60 -36.58
C VAL A 31 -42.86 -29.87 -35.26
N ASP A 32 -44.01 -30.55 -35.36
CA ASP A 32 -44.89 -30.89 -34.23
C ASP A 32 -44.38 -32.06 -33.37
N GLU A 33 -43.14 -32.52 -33.56
CA GLU A 33 -42.58 -33.63 -32.78
C GLU A 33 -41.12 -33.37 -32.38
N THR A 34 -40.92 -32.90 -31.15
CA THR A 34 -39.61 -33.04 -30.49
C THR A 34 -39.32 -34.53 -30.24
N PRO A 35 -38.19 -35.08 -30.70
CA PRO A 35 -37.76 -36.42 -30.34
C PRO A 35 -37.68 -36.56 -28.81
N LEU A 36 -38.16 -37.69 -28.28
CA LEU A 36 -38.25 -37.99 -26.84
C LEU A 36 -36.91 -37.91 -26.08
N GLU A 37 -35.77 -37.75 -26.75
CA GLU A 37 -34.44 -37.57 -26.15
C GLU A 37 -34.15 -36.15 -25.65
N PHE A 38 -35.01 -35.15 -25.94
CA PHE A 38 -34.81 -33.75 -25.50
C PHE A 38 -35.77 -33.29 -24.39
N LYS A 39 -36.26 -34.22 -23.56
CA LYS A 39 -37.22 -33.90 -22.48
C LYS A 39 -36.58 -33.27 -21.21
N GLU A 40 -35.29 -32.94 -21.25
CA GLU A 40 -34.64 -32.13 -20.20
C GLU A 40 -34.29 -30.75 -20.77
N GLY A 41 -35.22 -29.80 -20.61
CA GLY A 41 -35.01 -28.41 -20.98
C GLY A 41 -33.87 -27.75 -20.21
N TYR A 42 -33.15 -26.86 -20.89
CA TYR A 42 -32.07 -26.01 -20.37
C TYR A 42 -32.47 -25.16 -19.14
N PHE A 43 -33.77 -25.04 -18.85
CA PHE A 43 -34.29 -24.55 -17.57
C PHE A 43 -35.28 -25.57 -17.00
N SER A 44 -34.84 -26.36 -16.03
CA SER A 44 -35.71 -27.32 -15.34
C SER A 44 -36.72 -26.59 -14.47
N SER A 45 -38.00 -26.65 -14.85
CA SER A 45 -39.14 -26.28 -14.01
C SER A 45 -39.92 -27.54 -13.68
N ALA A 46 -39.59 -28.18 -12.56
CA ALA A 46 -40.47 -29.17 -11.94
C ALA A 46 -40.29 -29.13 -10.42
N LYS A 47 -41.41 -28.87 -9.75
CA LYS A 47 -41.61 -29.10 -8.33
C LYS A 47 -41.56 -30.61 -8.10
N ASP A 48 -40.55 -31.08 -7.39
CA ASP A 48 -40.63 -32.26 -6.56
C ASP A 48 -40.11 -31.92 -5.15
N PRO A 49 -40.85 -32.24 -4.07
CA PRO A 49 -40.37 -32.13 -2.72
C PRO A 49 -39.35 -33.26 -2.47
N GLU A 50 -38.47 -33.10 -1.50
CA GLU A 50 -37.66 -34.21 -0.96
C GLU A 50 -36.39 -34.59 -1.76
N LYS A 51 -35.53 -33.61 -2.00
CA LYS A 51 -34.06 -33.68 -1.76
C LYS A 51 -33.47 -32.32 -2.09
N ALA A 52 -33.77 -31.35 -1.24
CA ALA A 52 -33.04 -30.10 -1.20
C ALA A 52 -31.57 -30.45 -0.92
N ALA A 53 -30.76 -30.43 -1.98
CA ALA A 53 -29.32 -30.39 -1.89
C ALA A 53 -28.98 -29.34 -0.83
N GLN A 54 -28.41 -29.81 0.28
CA GLN A 54 -27.95 -28.98 1.38
C GLN A 54 -26.84 -28.09 0.83
N HIS A 55 -27.21 -26.93 0.28
CA HIS A 55 -26.29 -25.81 0.24
C HIS A 55 -25.83 -25.61 1.69
N PRO A 56 -24.53 -25.65 1.99
CA PRO A 56 -24.06 -25.28 3.31
C PRO A 56 -24.30 -23.78 3.46
N LYS A 57 -25.51 -23.43 3.89
CA LYS A 57 -25.81 -22.13 4.48
C LYS A 57 -24.91 -22.09 5.71
N ARG A 58 -23.75 -21.46 5.59
CA ARG A 58 -22.90 -21.09 6.72
C ARG A 58 -23.69 -20.10 7.55
N THR A 59 -24.55 -20.61 8.42
CA THR A 59 -25.25 -19.84 9.44
C THR A 59 -24.24 -19.53 10.53
N SER A 60 -23.65 -18.34 10.49
CA SER A 60 -22.95 -17.78 11.65
C SER A 60 -24.02 -17.49 12.71
N THR A 61 -24.16 -18.37 13.71
CA THR A 61 -25.12 -18.28 14.82
C THR A 61 -24.83 -17.16 15.83
N LEU A 62 -24.01 -16.18 15.46
CA LEU A 62 -23.50 -15.11 16.32
C LEU A 62 -23.76 -13.69 15.75
N GLY A 63 -24.64 -13.54 14.76
CA GLY A 63 -24.94 -12.22 14.16
C GLY A 63 -23.80 -11.58 13.34
N LEU A 64 -22.64 -12.24 13.27
CA LEU A 64 -21.52 -11.93 12.37
C LEU A 64 -21.82 -12.41 10.94
N GLY A 65 -22.89 -11.91 10.34
CA GLY A 65 -23.31 -12.23 8.96
C GLY A 65 -22.63 -11.33 7.91
N GLY A 66 -22.11 -11.92 6.83
CA GLY A 66 -21.83 -11.23 5.56
C GLY A 66 -20.38 -10.85 5.24
N HIS A 67 -19.47 -10.81 6.23
CA HIS A 67 -18.08 -10.40 5.98
C HIS A 67 -17.15 -11.58 5.67
N ASN A 68 -16.54 -11.56 4.48
CA ASN A 68 -15.54 -12.55 4.08
C ASN A 68 -14.14 -12.24 4.65
N THR A 69 -13.23 -13.21 4.61
CA THR A 69 -11.84 -13.04 5.09
C THR A 69 -11.13 -11.84 4.43
N ILE A 70 -11.40 -11.58 3.15
CA ILE A 70 -10.84 -10.44 2.42
C ILE A 70 -11.33 -9.11 3.03
N TRP A 71 -12.58 -9.06 3.49
CA TRP A 71 -13.15 -7.91 4.17
C TRP A 71 -12.36 -7.61 5.46
N TYR A 72 -12.22 -8.57 6.36
CA TYR A 72 -11.49 -8.36 7.63
C TYR A 72 -10.03 -7.97 7.38
N LEU A 73 -9.32 -8.72 6.53
CA LEU A 73 -7.92 -8.41 6.23
C LEU A 73 -7.76 -7.00 5.63
N SER A 74 -8.68 -6.57 4.76
CA SER A 74 -8.63 -5.23 4.18
C SER A 74 -8.88 -4.12 5.19
N ARG A 75 -9.68 -4.39 6.23
CA ARG A 75 -9.96 -3.44 7.31
C ARG A 75 -8.78 -3.34 8.25
N ILE A 76 -8.19 -4.47 8.62
CA ILE A 76 -6.94 -4.51 9.40
C ILE A 76 -5.83 -3.75 8.65
N GLN A 77 -5.66 -3.99 7.35
CA GLN A 77 -4.64 -3.30 6.55
C GLN A 77 -4.89 -1.77 6.49
N LYS A 78 -6.15 -1.35 6.33
CA LYS A 78 -6.52 0.07 6.24
C LYS A 78 -6.38 0.80 7.57
N TYR A 79 -6.94 0.26 8.65
CA TYR A 79 -6.97 0.93 9.95
C TYR A 79 -5.60 0.93 10.65
N SER A 80 -4.76 -0.07 10.41
CA SER A 80 -3.35 -0.02 10.84
C SER A 80 -2.60 1.17 10.22
N SER A 81 -2.91 1.58 8.98
CA SER A 81 -2.30 2.76 8.35
C SER A 81 -2.66 4.08 9.03
N TYR A 82 -3.80 4.17 9.72
CA TYR A 82 -4.19 5.40 10.41
C TYR A 82 -3.32 5.63 11.65
N VAL A 83 -3.06 4.56 12.40
CA VAL A 83 -2.14 4.60 13.54
C VAL A 83 -0.75 5.03 13.10
N PHE A 84 -0.26 4.48 11.97
CA PHE A 84 1.01 4.92 11.40
C PHE A 84 1.03 6.36 10.92
N THR A 85 -0.10 6.89 10.46
CA THR A 85 -0.17 8.29 10.02
C THR A 85 -0.04 9.23 11.22
N ALA A 86 -0.67 8.89 12.35
CA ALA A 86 -0.50 9.63 13.60
C ALA A 86 0.96 9.56 14.10
N PHE A 87 1.54 8.36 14.14
CA PHE A 87 2.94 8.18 14.52
C PHE A 87 3.89 8.94 13.58
N ALA A 88 3.69 8.85 12.26
CA ALA A 88 4.49 9.57 11.27
C ALA A 88 4.38 11.09 11.44
N GLY A 89 3.21 11.61 11.82
CA GLY A 89 3.01 13.02 12.16
C GLY A 89 3.85 13.45 13.37
N ALA A 90 3.81 12.69 14.47
CA ALA A 90 4.67 12.96 15.63
C ALA A 90 6.16 12.81 15.29
N HIS A 91 6.50 11.85 14.43
CA HIS A 91 7.88 11.57 14.05
C HIS A 91 8.47 12.66 13.14
N ILE A 92 7.74 13.12 12.10
CA ILE A 92 8.18 14.23 11.25
C ILE A 92 8.25 15.55 12.03
N ALA A 93 7.35 15.76 12.99
CA ALA A 93 7.40 16.93 13.87
C ALA A 93 8.73 16.98 14.64
N ASN A 94 9.08 15.89 15.33
CA ASN A 94 10.29 15.84 16.15
C ASN A 94 11.61 15.72 15.37
N THR A 95 11.59 15.06 14.21
CA THR A 95 12.82 14.77 13.44
C THR A 95 13.06 15.73 12.28
N SER A 96 12.08 16.56 11.93
CA SER A 96 12.24 17.57 10.89
C SER A 96 11.69 18.94 11.27
N ILE A 97 10.40 19.08 11.56
CA ILE A 97 9.77 20.40 11.69
C ILE A 97 10.36 21.19 12.87
N ILE A 98 10.47 20.57 14.05
CA ILE A 98 11.05 21.21 15.23
C ILE A 98 12.52 21.58 14.96
N PRO A 99 13.40 20.66 14.50
CA PRO A 99 14.75 21.02 14.06
C PRO A 99 14.80 22.17 13.06
N LEU A 100 13.90 22.20 12.08
CA LEU A 100 13.86 23.23 11.05
C LEU A 100 13.49 24.61 11.64
N VAL A 101 12.60 24.65 12.63
CA VAL A 101 12.16 25.87 13.32
C VAL A 101 13.22 26.37 14.30
N THR A 102 13.76 25.49 15.13
CA THR A 102 14.78 25.84 16.15
C THR A 102 16.15 26.08 15.54
N ARG A 103 16.41 25.51 14.34
CA ARG A 103 17.70 25.52 13.64
C ARG A 103 18.87 25.00 14.49
N SER A 104 18.57 24.19 15.50
CA SER A 104 19.54 23.73 16.50
C SER A 104 19.17 22.33 16.99
N VAL A 105 20.16 21.42 16.98
CA VAL A 105 20.00 20.06 17.51
C VAL A 105 19.80 20.09 19.04
N PRO A 106 20.66 20.73 19.85
CA PRO A 106 20.48 20.78 21.30
C PRO A 106 19.12 21.37 21.74
N GLU A 107 18.64 22.41 21.06
CA GLU A 107 17.34 23.00 21.41
C GLU A 107 16.17 22.09 21.04
N SER A 108 16.28 21.35 19.93
CA SER A 108 15.25 20.40 19.50
C SER A 108 15.15 19.18 20.41
N GLU A 109 16.25 18.76 21.03
CA GLU A 109 16.26 17.61 21.94
C GLU A 109 15.32 17.80 23.13
N ARG A 110 15.14 19.04 23.62
CA ARG A 110 14.21 19.35 24.71
C ARG A 110 12.77 18.93 24.39
N TYR A 111 12.34 19.21 23.16
CA TYR A 111 11.01 18.83 22.68
C TYR A 111 10.90 17.33 22.40
N LEU A 112 11.97 16.71 21.92
CA LEU A 112 12.02 15.26 21.73
C LEU A 112 11.86 14.53 23.07
N LEU A 113 12.52 15.02 24.13
CA LEU A 113 12.41 14.45 25.47
C LEU A 113 10.99 14.58 26.05
N LEU A 114 10.32 15.71 25.80
CA LEU A 114 8.93 15.92 26.24
C LEU A 114 7.96 14.94 25.57
N THR A 115 8.19 14.63 24.29
CA THR A 115 7.26 13.79 23.52
C THR A 115 7.56 12.29 23.66
N ARG A 116 8.79 11.92 24.06
CA ARG A 116 9.26 10.54 24.19
C ARG A 116 8.33 9.61 24.99
N PRO A 117 7.79 9.99 26.17
CA PRO A 117 6.91 9.11 26.95
C PRO A 117 5.62 8.74 26.20
N TYR A 118 5.12 9.63 25.34
CA TYR A 118 3.84 9.47 24.65
C TYR A 118 3.86 8.46 23.50
N TYR A 119 5.02 8.00 23.04
CA TYR A 119 5.08 7.00 21.95
C TYR A 119 6.18 5.94 22.14
N GLN A 120 7.08 6.08 23.11
CA GLN A 120 8.10 5.07 23.45
C GLN A 120 7.83 4.34 24.77
N GLY A 121 6.91 4.82 25.61
CA GLY A 121 6.56 4.15 26.85
C GLY A 121 5.68 2.91 26.64
N LEU A 122 5.71 1.96 27.58
CA LEU A 122 4.66 0.94 27.70
C LEU A 122 3.37 1.60 28.22
N PRO A 123 2.19 1.29 27.65
CA PRO A 123 1.90 0.30 26.60
C PRO A 123 1.92 0.86 25.17
N MET A 124 2.35 2.11 24.99
CA MET A 124 2.12 2.89 23.79
C MET A 124 2.99 2.47 22.60
N GLU A 125 4.26 2.09 22.82
CA GLU A 125 5.12 1.61 21.74
C GLU A 125 4.60 0.32 21.06
N PRO A 126 4.20 -0.74 21.80
CA PRO A 126 3.56 -1.91 21.20
C PRO A 126 2.28 -1.58 20.42
N LEU A 127 1.45 -0.67 20.94
CA LEU A 127 0.15 -0.34 20.35
C LEU A 127 0.24 0.60 19.15
N LEU A 128 1.17 1.55 19.14
CA LEU A 128 1.31 2.54 18.06
C LEU A 128 2.24 2.08 16.95
N VAL A 129 3.21 1.22 17.24
CA VAL A 129 4.26 0.86 16.27
C VAL A 129 4.25 -0.63 15.97
N ILE A 130 4.45 -1.49 16.97
CA ILE A 130 4.71 -2.92 16.73
C ILE A 130 3.46 -3.63 16.20
N ALA A 131 2.34 -3.57 16.93
CA ALA A 131 1.12 -4.27 16.55
C ALA A 131 0.55 -3.77 15.22
N PRO A 132 0.45 -2.44 14.95
CA PRO A 132 0.03 -1.95 13.64
C PRO A 132 0.97 -2.40 12.52
N LEU A 133 2.28 -2.54 12.77
CA LEU A 133 3.27 -2.88 11.73
C LEU A 133 3.03 -4.29 11.24
N TRP A 134 2.99 -5.23 12.18
CA TRP A 134 2.71 -6.62 11.89
C TRP A 134 1.31 -6.77 11.28
N ALA A 135 0.31 -6.11 11.84
CA ALA A 135 -1.04 -6.12 11.30
C ALA A 135 -1.06 -5.62 9.85
N HIS A 136 -0.38 -4.53 9.52
CA HIS A 136 -0.34 -3.94 8.19
C HIS A 136 0.36 -4.85 7.17
N VAL A 137 1.55 -5.35 7.52
CA VAL A 137 2.37 -6.18 6.62
C VAL A 137 1.71 -7.53 6.40
N ILE A 138 1.33 -8.24 7.48
CA ILE A 138 0.74 -9.57 7.41
C ILE A 138 -0.60 -9.52 6.68
N SER A 139 -1.50 -8.61 7.05
CA SER A 139 -2.80 -8.50 6.37
C SER A 139 -2.63 -8.12 4.89
N GLY A 140 -1.65 -7.26 4.57
CA GLY A 140 -1.30 -6.89 3.22
C GLY A 140 -0.85 -8.08 2.38
N VAL A 141 0.04 -8.92 2.88
CA VAL A 141 0.50 -10.15 2.19
C VAL A 141 -0.65 -11.14 2.05
N ALA A 142 -1.36 -11.42 3.15
CA ALA A 142 -2.48 -12.35 3.18
C ALA A 142 -3.59 -11.98 2.20
N LEU A 143 -3.92 -10.69 2.07
CA LEU A 143 -4.92 -10.20 1.09
C LEU A 143 -4.58 -10.56 -0.34
N ARG A 144 -3.30 -10.48 -0.70
CA ARG A 144 -2.87 -10.72 -2.08
C ARG A 144 -2.96 -12.22 -2.41
N VAL A 145 -2.50 -13.07 -1.50
CA VAL A 145 -2.63 -14.52 -1.61
C VAL A 145 -4.11 -14.92 -1.65
N ALA A 146 -4.94 -14.41 -0.74
CA ALA A 146 -6.36 -14.71 -0.68
C ALA A 146 -7.12 -14.29 -1.96
N ARG A 147 -6.87 -13.09 -2.48
CA ARG A 147 -7.50 -12.60 -3.72
C ARG A 147 -7.07 -13.41 -4.94
N ARG A 148 -5.78 -13.79 -5.03
CA ARG A 148 -5.28 -14.66 -6.10
C ARG A 148 -5.98 -16.01 -6.07
N ASN A 149 -5.99 -16.66 -4.91
CA ASN A 149 -6.60 -17.97 -4.74
C ASN A 149 -8.10 -17.95 -5.06
N LEU A 150 -8.80 -16.88 -4.69
CA LEU A 150 -10.20 -16.71 -5.05
C LEU A 150 -10.40 -16.52 -6.56
N ASN A 151 -9.56 -15.72 -7.21
CA ASN A 151 -9.62 -15.52 -8.66
C ASN A 151 -9.28 -16.81 -9.43
N ALA A 152 -8.29 -17.58 -8.98
CA ALA A 152 -7.94 -18.87 -9.57
C ALA A 152 -9.09 -19.88 -9.48
N LYS A 153 -9.81 -19.91 -8.35
CA LYS A 153 -11.02 -20.73 -8.17
C LYS A 153 -12.17 -20.29 -9.09
N ARG A 154 -12.33 -18.99 -9.33
CA ARG A 154 -13.43 -18.43 -10.14
C ARG A 154 -13.22 -18.58 -11.65
N TYR A 155 -11.98 -18.41 -12.11
CA TYR A 155 -11.66 -18.36 -13.54
C TYR A 155 -10.95 -19.64 -14.04
N GLY A 156 -11.02 -20.74 -13.29
CA GLY A 156 -10.51 -22.05 -13.72
C GLY A 156 -8.99 -22.13 -13.93
N ALA A 157 -8.22 -21.12 -13.53
CA ALA A 157 -6.78 -21.09 -13.77
C ALA A 157 -6.00 -22.08 -12.87
N ALA A 158 -6.64 -22.67 -11.86
CA ALA A 158 -6.02 -23.67 -11.00
C ALA A 158 -5.81 -24.98 -11.75
N GLY A 159 -4.70 -25.10 -12.49
CA GLY A 159 -4.16 -26.40 -12.88
C GLY A 159 -4.02 -27.30 -11.64
N ASN A 160 -4.10 -28.61 -11.83
CA ASN A 160 -4.07 -29.62 -10.77
C ASN A 160 -2.78 -29.67 -9.93
N GLU A 161 -1.81 -28.80 -10.23
CA GLU A 161 -0.56 -28.68 -9.50
C GLU A 161 -0.69 -27.66 -8.36
N LYS A 162 -0.37 -28.09 -7.14
CA LYS A 162 -0.23 -27.18 -6.00
C LYS A 162 1.03 -26.33 -6.25
N PRO A 163 0.92 -25.00 -6.44
CA PRO A 163 2.10 -24.17 -6.58
C PRO A 163 3.00 -24.29 -5.35
N SER A 164 4.27 -24.63 -5.55
CA SER A 164 5.29 -24.43 -4.53
C SER A 164 5.34 -22.95 -4.13
N PHE A 165 5.60 -22.67 -2.85
CA PHE A 165 5.69 -21.30 -2.30
C PHE A 165 6.67 -20.40 -3.07
N PHE A 166 7.73 -20.98 -3.63
CA PHE A 166 8.75 -20.25 -4.40
C PHE A 166 8.40 -20.07 -5.88
N SER A 167 7.29 -20.64 -6.35
CA SER A 167 6.89 -20.52 -7.74
C SER A 167 6.36 -19.11 -8.05
N SER A 168 6.69 -18.58 -9.22
CA SER A 168 6.03 -17.39 -9.79
C SER A 168 4.50 -17.58 -9.90
N TYR A 169 4.06 -18.84 -9.96
CA TYR A 169 2.65 -19.22 -9.93
C TYR A 169 1.99 -19.12 -8.54
N PHE A 170 2.76 -19.06 -7.45
CA PHE A 170 2.22 -18.80 -6.10
C PHE A 170 1.98 -17.31 -5.86
N TRP A 171 2.91 -16.46 -6.30
CA TRP A 171 2.89 -15.04 -5.99
C TRP A 171 1.98 -14.23 -6.94
N PRO A 172 1.09 -13.36 -6.42
CA PRO A 172 0.26 -12.49 -7.25
C PRO A 172 1.05 -11.37 -7.91
N LYS A 173 0.55 -10.87 -9.06
CA LYS A 173 1.07 -9.64 -9.67
C LYS A 173 1.04 -8.50 -8.64
N VAL A 174 2.19 -7.84 -8.46
CA VAL A 174 2.36 -6.79 -7.45
C VAL A 174 2.07 -5.41 -8.05
N SER A 175 1.21 -4.64 -7.37
CA SER A 175 0.95 -3.25 -7.71
C SER A 175 2.19 -2.37 -7.44
N GLY A 176 2.29 -1.20 -8.08
CA GLY A 176 3.38 -0.25 -7.81
C GLY A 176 3.51 0.11 -6.33
N ILE A 177 2.39 0.31 -5.64
CA ILE A 177 2.33 0.56 -4.18
C ILE A 177 2.92 -0.61 -3.40
N SER A 178 2.64 -1.84 -3.83
CA SER A 178 3.18 -3.05 -3.20
C SER A 178 4.68 -3.19 -3.42
N LYS A 179 5.19 -2.85 -4.61
CA LYS A 179 6.64 -2.82 -4.88
C LYS A 179 7.35 -1.85 -3.93
N LEU A 180 6.82 -0.62 -3.78
CA LEU A 180 7.31 0.34 -2.81
C LEU A 180 7.25 -0.21 -1.38
N GLY A 181 6.18 -0.91 -1.02
CA GLY A 181 6.05 -1.54 0.30
C GLY A 181 7.12 -2.60 0.56
N PHE A 182 7.40 -3.47 -0.41
CA PHE A 182 8.46 -4.47 -0.29
C PHE A 182 9.86 -3.86 -0.20
N GLN A 183 10.11 -2.77 -0.90
CA GLN A 183 11.36 -2.01 -0.80
C GLN A 183 11.46 -1.27 0.55
N PHE A 184 10.35 -0.75 1.05
CA PHE A 184 10.29 0.00 2.31
C PHE A 184 10.50 -0.90 3.53
N THR A 185 10.00 -2.14 3.50
CA THR A 185 10.12 -3.11 4.61
C THR A 185 11.56 -3.28 5.13
N PRO A 186 12.57 -3.65 4.32
CA PRO A 186 13.94 -3.79 4.82
C PRO A 186 14.53 -2.48 5.33
N LEU A 187 14.17 -1.33 4.72
CA LEU A 187 14.64 -0.02 5.16
C LEU A 187 14.07 0.34 6.56
N VAL A 188 12.78 0.09 6.79
CA VAL A 188 12.15 0.30 8.10
C VAL A 188 12.70 -0.67 9.13
N ILE A 189 12.90 -1.94 8.79
CA ILE A 189 13.50 -2.92 9.69
C ILE A 189 14.90 -2.48 10.09
N GLY A 190 15.74 -2.05 9.13
CA GLY A 190 17.06 -1.51 9.41
C GLY A 190 17.00 -0.27 10.30
N HIS A 191 16.08 0.66 10.00
CA HIS A 191 15.85 1.86 10.82
C HIS A 191 15.45 1.50 12.27
N ILE A 192 14.53 0.57 12.46
CA ILE A 192 14.13 0.08 13.80
C ILE A 192 15.30 -0.62 14.48
N PHE A 193 16.06 -1.44 13.76
CA PHE A 193 17.18 -2.17 14.33
C PHE A 193 18.28 -1.22 14.84
N ILE A 194 18.66 -0.21 14.06
CA ILE A 194 19.64 0.80 14.45
C ILE A 194 19.15 1.65 15.63
N ASN A 195 17.88 2.05 15.62
CA ASN A 195 17.34 3.00 16.60
C ASN A 195 16.65 2.35 17.80
N ARG A 196 16.53 1.02 17.86
CA ARG A 196 15.90 0.30 18.97
C ARG A 196 16.62 -1.00 19.31
N GLY A 197 16.91 -1.82 18.30
CA GLY A 197 17.55 -3.12 18.49
C GLY A 197 18.94 -3.05 19.10
N ILE A 198 19.81 -2.20 18.53
CA ILE A 198 21.18 -1.99 19.00
C ILE A 198 21.21 -1.24 20.34
N PRO A 199 20.56 -0.07 20.51
CA PRO A 199 20.66 0.71 21.74
C PRO A 199 20.18 -0.04 22.98
N ASN A 200 19.21 -0.95 22.83
CA ASN A 200 18.74 -1.84 23.91
C ASN A 200 19.83 -2.73 24.53
N GLN A 201 20.96 -2.91 23.85
CA GLN A 201 22.09 -3.73 24.33
C GLN A 201 23.12 -2.90 25.12
N PHE A 202 22.93 -1.59 25.22
CA PHE A 202 23.84 -0.67 25.88
C PHE A 202 23.21 -0.08 27.16
N PRO A 203 24.02 0.36 28.14
CA PRO A 203 23.52 1.07 29.31
C PRO A 203 22.67 2.29 28.89
N GLY A 204 21.48 2.44 29.49
CA GLY A 204 20.51 3.48 29.11
C GLY A 204 19.54 3.06 27.99
N GLY A 205 19.79 1.96 27.28
CA GLY A 205 18.84 1.39 26.32
C GLY A 205 18.42 2.39 25.23
N GLN A 206 17.11 2.49 25.02
CA GLN A 206 16.51 3.39 24.02
C GLN A 206 16.62 4.89 24.38
N SER A 207 16.93 5.22 25.64
CA SER A 207 17.06 6.63 26.05
C SER A 207 18.25 7.33 25.38
N ASN A 208 19.23 6.56 24.91
CA ASN A 208 20.40 7.03 24.18
C ASN A 208 20.10 7.56 22.78
N VAL A 209 18.91 7.26 22.23
CA VAL A 209 18.52 7.60 20.85
C VAL A 209 17.85 8.97 20.82
N ASN A 210 18.64 9.98 20.53
CA ASN A 210 18.25 11.39 20.42
C ASN A 210 18.71 11.97 19.06
N LEU A 211 18.59 13.29 18.89
CA LEU A 211 19.00 13.93 17.64
C LEU A 211 20.53 13.95 17.48
N SER A 212 21.29 14.05 18.58
CA SER A 212 22.75 13.98 18.55
C SER A 212 23.30 12.61 18.16
N TYR A 213 22.61 11.51 18.52
CA TYR A 213 22.89 10.17 18.00
C TYR A 213 22.83 10.16 16.47
N VAL A 214 21.72 10.65 15.92
CA VAL A 214 21.52 10.71 14.47
C VAL A 214 22.52 11.65 13.80
N SER A 215 22.76 12.86 14.34
CA SER A 215 23.72 13.81 13.76
C SER A 215 25.14 13.26 13.77
N HIS A 216 25.52 12.50 14.80
CA HIS A 216 26.81 11.84 14.88
C HIS A 216 26.99 10.82 13.75
N ALA A 217 25.98 10.02 13.40
CA ALA A 217 26.03 9.14 12.22
C ALA A 217 26.18 9.90 10.90
N PHE A 218 25.55 11.07 10.76
CA PHE A 218 25.71 11.89 9.56
C PHE A 218 27.12 12.47 9.45
N ALA A 219 27.75 12.83 10.58
CA ALA A 219 29.10 13.35 10.62
C ALA A 219 30.15 12.27 10.33
N LYS A 220 30.02 11.09 10.96
CA LYS A 220 30.97 9.96 10.80
C LYS A 220 30.80 9.19 9.50
N HIS A 221 29.55 8.94 9.09
CA HIS A 221 29.23 8.08 7.95
C HIS A 221 28.30 8.79 6.97
N PRO A 222 28.73 9.91 6.36
CA PRO A 222 27.86 10.76 5.56
C PRO A 222 27.25 10.01 4.38
N VAL A 223 28.04 9.24 3.63
CA VAL A 223 27.53 8.50 2.45
C VAL A 223 26.42 7.53 2.84
N ILE A 224 26.63 6.71 3.87
CA ILE A 224 25.67 5.71 4.33
C ILE A 224 24.42 6.39 4.90
N SER A 225 24.60 7.41 5.75
CA SER A 225 23.51 8.15 6.36
C SER A 225 22.66 8.88 5.32
N TYR A 226 23.25 9.71 4.47
CA TYR A 226 22.49 10.45 3.46
C TYR A 226 21.80 9.52 2.46
N ALA A 227 22.48 8.48 1.95
CA ALA A 227 21.87 7.54 1.03
C ALA A 227 20.74 6.73 1.69
N GLY A 228 20.99 6.19 2.89
CA GLY A 228 20.03 5.38 3.63
C GLY A 228 18.77 6.16 4.01
N PHE A 229 18.92 7.36 4.59
CA PHE A 229 17.79 8.21 4.92
C PHE A 229 17.07 8.73 3.66
N THR A 230 17.78 9.02 2.56
CA THR A 230 17.14 9.40 1.30
C THR A 230 16.26 8.28 0.76
N ALA A 231 16.78 7.04 0.73
CA ALA A 231 16.02 5.87 0.30
C ALA A 231 14.80 5.64 1.21
N LEU A 232 14.99 5.67 2.53
CA LEU A 232 13.93 5.49 3.51
C LEU A 232 12.81 6.52 3.34
N LEU A 233 13.16 7.81 3.22
CA LEU A 233 12.20 8.90 3.07
C LEU A 233 11.49 8.84 1.71
N ALA A 234 12.23 8.72 0.60
CA ALA A 234 11.63 8.73 -0.73
C ALA A 234 10.69 7.54 -0.96
N ILE A 235 11.13 6.33 -0.63
CA ILE A 235 10.33 5.10 -0.82
C ILE A 235 9.18 5.07 0.20
N GLY A 236 9.45 5.40 1.46
CA GLY A 236 8.45 5.40 2.53
C GLY A 236 7.32 6.39 2.30
N ILE A 237 7.65 7.65 1.99
CA ILE A 237 6.64 8.69 1.73
C ILE A 237 5.86 8.38 0.46
N SER A 238 6.52 7.87 -0.59
CA SER A 238 5.82 7.41 -1.79
C SER A 238 4.84 6.27 -1.49
N HIS A 239 5.24 5.29 -0.67
CA HIS A 239 4.34 4.20 -0.26
C HIS A 239 3.12 4.73 0.51
N ILE A 240 3.34 5.64 1.45
CA ILE A 240 2.28 6.22 2.29
C ILE A 240 1.32 7.06 1.46
N THR A 241 1.81 7.99 0.63
CA THR A 241 0.97 8.89 -0.17
C THR A 241 0.15 8.14 -1.21
N TRP A 242 0.76 7.21 -1.95
CA TRP A 242 0.03 6.36 -2.88
C TRP A 242 -0.95 5.42 -2.17
N GLY A 243 -0.60 4.92 -0.98
CA GLY A 243 -1.48 4.13 -0.13
C GLY A 243 -2.74 4.91 0.28
N TRP A 244 -2.58 6.14 0.74
CA TRP A 244 -3.69 7.04 1.06
C TRP A 244 -4.54 7.39 -0.16
N ALA A 245 -3.91 7.71 -1.29
CA ALA A 245 -4.63 7.95 -2.55
C ALA A 245 -5.51 6.76 -2.92
N LYS A 246 -5.05 5.51 -2.68
CA LYS A 246 -5.84 4.31 -2.91
C LYS A 246 -7.03 4.19 -1.95
N TRP A 247 -6.84 4.50 -0.68
CA TRP A 247 -7.92 4.45 0.32
C TRP A 247 -8.99 5.53 0.10
N LEU A 248 -8.60 6.66 -0.47
CA LEU A 248 -9.48 7.78 -0.82
C LEU A 248 -10.12 7.67 -2.21
N GLY A 249 -9.80 6.62 -2.98
CA GLY A 249 -10.34 6.47 -4.34
C GLY A 249 -9.70 7.40 -5.39
N TYR A 250 -8.55 8.00 -5.07
CA TYR A 250 -7.91 9.04 -5.86
C TYR A 250 -6.77 8.53 -6.77
N THR A 251 -6.51 7.22 -6.83
CA THR A 251 -5.49 6.72 -7.77
C THR A 251 -5.92 6.94 -9.23
N PRO A 252 -4.98 7.03 -10.19
CA PRO A 252 -5.30 7.18 -11.60
C PRO A 252 -6.24 6.08 -12.13
N ASP A 253 -6.07 4.83 -11.67
CA ASP A 253 -6.88 3.70 -12.12
C ASP A 253 -8.33 3.75 -11.61
N GLN A 254 -8.60 4.54 -10.57
CA GLN A 254 -9.93 4.75 -9.98
C GLN A 254 -10.67 5.96 -10.58
N SER A 255 -10.19 6.52 -11.69
CA SER A 255 -10.93 7.53 -12.47
C SER A 255 -12.15 6.91 -13.15
N THR A 256 -13.31 7.54 -12.94
CA THR A 256 -14.63 7.16 -13.51
C THR A 256 -14.90 7.81 -14.86
N LYS A 257 -14.09 8.79 -15.29
CA LYS A 257 -14.23 9.47 -16.58
C LYS A 257 -13.94 8.51 -17.75
N THR A 258 -14.47 8.84 -18.92
CA THR A 258 -14.30 8.09 -20.18
C THR A 258 -13.57 8.95 -21.23
N GLY A 259 -13.11 8.31 -22.32
CA GLY A 259 -12.49 9.00 -23.45
C GLY A 259 -11.20 9.79 -23.12
N GLY A 260 -10.97 10.89 -23.84
CA GLY A 260 -9.79 11.75 -23.69
C GLY A 260 -9.69 12.41 -22.31
N GLU A 261 -10.82 12.74 -21.69
CA GLU A 261 -10.84 13.32 -20.35
C GLU A 261 -10.28 12.38 -19.28
N ARG A 262 -10.48 11.07 -19.44
CA ARG A 262 -9.91 10.06 -18.55
C ARG A 262 -8.39 10.13 -18.52
N GLN A 263 -7.77 10.31 -19.67
CA GLN A 263 -6.31 10.35 -19.78
C GLN A 263 -5.73 11.60 -19.13
N LEU A 264 -6.40 12.75 -19.32
CA LEU A 264 -6.01 14.00 -18.66
C LEU A 264 -6.14 13.89 -17.15
N GLU A 265 -7.26 13.35 -16.66
CA GLU A 265 -7.47 13.17 -15.22
C GLU A 265 -6.46 12.20 -14.60
N LYS A 266 -6.16 11.08 -15.28
CA LYS A 266 -5.12 10.14 -14.85
C LYS A 266 -3.76 10.82 -14.67
N LYS A 267 -3.34 11.62 -15.66
CA LYS A 267 -2.10 12.40 -15.58
C LYS A 267 -2.15 13.40 -14.43
N ARG A 268 -3.23 14.17 -14.29
CA ARG A 268 -3.39 15.14 -13.20
C ARG A 268 -3.30 14.48 -11.83
N ARG A 269 -4.04 13.39 -11.60
CA ARG A 269 -4.00 12.62 -10.34
C ARG A 269 -2.59 12.11 -10.07
N TRP A 270 -1.88 11.60 -11.08
CA TRP A 270 -0.50 11.15 -10.96
C TRP A 270 0.44 12.29 -10.53
N TYR A 271 0.37 13.47 -11.16
CA TYR A 271 1.18 14.62 -10.78
C TYR A 271 0.86 15.12 -9.37
N VAL A 272 -0.43 15.15 -8.98
CA VAL A 272 -0.85 15.56 -7.64
C VAL A 272 -0.27 14.63 -6.58
N ILE A 273 -0.39 13.32 -6.76
CA ILE A 273 0.11 12.33 -5.78
C ILE A 273 1.63 12.46 -5.63
N ASN A 274 2.38 12.53 -6.75
CA ASN A 274 3.84 12.66 -6.69
C ASN A 274 4.28 14.04 -6.18
N GLY A 275 3.53 15.11 -6.48
CA GLY A 275 3.79 16.44 -5.95
C GLY A 275 3.64 16.50 -4.43
N ILE A 276 2.60 15.86 -3.88
CA ILE A 276 2.42 15.71 -2.43
C ILE A 276 3.55 14.88 -1.83
N ALA A 277 3.90 13.75 -2.46
CA ALA A 277 5.01 12.92 -1.99
C ALA A 277 6.32 13.71 -1.94
N LEU A 278 6.65 14.42 -3.02
CA LEU A 278 7.84 15.26 -3.12
C LEU A 278 7.84 16.38 -2.07
N ALA A 279 6.70 17.04 -1.84
CA ALA A 279 6.59 18.10 -0.84
C ALA A 279 6.83 17.58 0.58
N ILE A 280 6.24 16.44 0.95
CA ILE A 280 6.46 15.83 2.27
C ILE A 280 7.90 15.35 2.41
N THR A 281 8.48 14.72 1.37
CA THR A 281 9.88 14.30 1.36
C THR A 281 10.82 15.48 1.51
N GLY A 282 10.60 16.55 0.75
CA GLY A 282 11.38 17.78 0.82
C GLY A 282 11.30 18.43 2.20
N LEU A 283 10.11 18.51 2.80
CA LEU A 283 9.93 19.02 4.15
C LEU A 283 10.69 18.17 5.18
N TRP A 284 10.63 16.85 5.08
CA TRP A 284 11.34 15.97 6.01
C TRP A 284 12.86 16.10 5.85
N MET A 285 13.35 16.12 4.62
CA MET A 285 14.77 16.32 4.32
C MET A 285 15.28 17.71 4.73
N ALA A 286 14.45 18.76 4.65
CA ALA A 286 14.86 20.10 5.04
C ALA A 286 15.30 20.18 6.50
N GLY A 287 14.49 19.66 7.44
CA GLY A 287 14.89 19.60 8.85
C GLY A 287 15.91 18.49 9.13
N GLY A 288 15.69 17.29 8.57
CA GLY A 288 16.55 16.14 8.78
C GLY A 288 17.98 16.33 8.27
N PHE A 289 18.15 16.78 7.02
CA PHE A 289 19.48 17.00 6.44
C PHE A 289 20.00 18.42 6.69
N GLY A 290 19.12 19.42 6.60
CA GLY A 290 19.52 20.82 6.73
C GLY A 290 19.93 21.21 8.14
N VAL A 291 19.39 20.55 9.17
CA VAL A 291 19.69 20.83 10.58
C VAL A 291 20.32 19.63 11.26
N VAL A 292 19.63 18.49 11.33
CA VAL A 292 20.13 17.32 12.08
C VAL A 292 21.39 16.74 11.44
N GLY A 293 21.43 16.60 10.11
CA GLY A 293 22.60 16.12 9.38
C GLY A 293 23.82 17.04 9.47
N ARG A 294 23.63 18.30 9.88
CA ARG A 294 24.69 19.29 10.13
C ARG A 294 25.00 19.47 11.62
N GLY A 295 24.38 18.69 12.50
CA GLY A 295 24.55 18.78 13.96
C GLY A 295 25.93 18.35 14.46
N GLY A 296 26.74 17.69 13.63
CA GLY A 296 28.10 17.28 13.97
C GLY A 296 28.18 16.05 14.87
N GLU A 297 29.41 15.71 15.24
CA GLU A 297 29.72 14.58 16.12
C GLU A 297 29.36 14.89 17.58
N ALA A 298 28.70 13.96 18.26
CA ALA A 298 28.57 13.99 19.70
C ALA A 298 29.94 13.90 20.40
N PRO A 299 30.24 14.73 21.41
CA PRO A 299 31.54 14.76 22.06
C PRO A 299 31.70 13.69 23.16
N GLY A 300 32.97 13.45 23.54
CA GLY A 300 33.33 12.77 24.78
C GLY A 300 32.90 11.31 24.86
N TYR A 301 32.43 10.89 26.04
CA TYR A 301 31.98 9.52 26.30
C TYR A 301 30.77 9.12 25.43
N VAL A 302 29.84 10.06 25.23
CA VAL A 302 28.61 9.83 24.47
C VAL A 302 28.92 9.51 23.01
N GLY A 303 29.82 10.27 22.38
CA GLY A 303 30.30 9.98 21.01
C GLY A 303 30.89 8.58 20.88
N ARG A 304 31.79 8.20 21.79
CA ARG A 304 32.39 6.85 21.78
C ARG A 304 31.37 5.73 21.96
N MET A 305 30.34 5.97 22.77
CA MET A 305 29.24 5.03 22.92
C MET A 305 28.44 4.89 21.62
N TYR A 306 28.23 5.99 20.89
CA TYR A 306 27.57 5.96 19.58
C TYR A 306 28.39 5.21 18.53
N ASP A 307 29.71 5.45 18.47
CA ASP A 307 30.63 4.68 17.62
C ASP A 307 30.50 3.18 17.89
N GLN A 308 30.54 2.77 19.17
CA GLN A 308 30.37 1.36 19.56
C GLN A 308 29.01 0.79 19.16
N MET A 309 27.95 1.58 19.20
CA MET A 309 26.62 1.16 18.72
C MET A 309 26.65 0.94 17.21
N TYR A 310 27.20 1.87 16.42
CA TYR A 310 27.26 1.74 14.96
C TYR A 310 28.13 0.56 14.51
N GLN A 311 29.20 0.26 15.25
CA GLN A 311 30.04 -0.92 15.01
C GLN A 311 29.30 -2.26 15.15
N ARG A 312 28.15 -2.30 15.85
CA ARG A 312 27.29 -3.50 15.95
C ARG A 312 26.46 -3.76 14.71
N LEU A 313 26.48 -2.87 13.71
CA LEU A 313 25.74 -3.08 12.48
C LEU A 313 26.29 -4.30 11.72
N PRO A 314 25.45 -5.31 11.42
CA PRO A 314 25.87 -6.42 10.60
C PRO A 314 26.29 -5.90 9.21
N LEU A 315 27.32 -6.52 8.64
CA LEU A 315 27.89 -6.25 7.30
C LEU A 315 28.69 -4.94 7.17
N ILE A 316 28.20 -3.83 7.71
CA ILE A 316 28.80 -2.50 7.52
C ILE A 316 29.49 -1.94 8.77
N GLY A 317 29.23 -2.49 9.96
CA GLY A 317 29.79 -2.00 11.24
C GLY A 317 31.32 -2.09 11.35
N LYS A 318 32.01 -2.82 10.47
CA LYS A 318 33.48 -2.79 10.41
C LYS A 318 34.04 -1.54 9.71
N TRP A 319 33.20 -0.88 8.92
CA TRP A 319 33.50 0.32 8.14
C TRP A 319 32.80 1.55 8.73
N MET A 320 32.11 1.36 9.84
CA MET A 320 31.46 2.40 10.62
C MET A 320 32.14 2.49 11.98
#